data_AF-A0A1Z3N4N9-F1
#
_entry.id   AF-A0A1Z3N4N9-F1
#
_cell.length_a   1.000
_cell.length_b   1.000
_cell.length_c   1.000
_cell.angle_alpha   90.00
_cell.angle_beta   90.00
_cell.angle_gamma   90.00
#
_symmetry.space_group_name_H-M   'P 1'
#
loop_
_entity.id
_entity.type
_entity.pdbx_description
1 polymer ?
#
loop_
_entity_poly.entity_id
_entity_poly.type
_entity_poly.pdbx_seq_one_letter_code
_entity_poly.pdbx_strand_id
1 'polypeptide(L)'
;MKTMMLVLSLLAGFTAEARSVLEQPWQSADGRAIVRFVEFNGRLTLNTRSYYPNGAPSDYFFEFWMPEGRDVRPGETIQGRLRSLDGYYGCVFDEHAQAQLTVDGTLKVHYPLLTFHRETRSVRDGNGGRHYRRVIDWNGWGWVETVYSYPVERWRVISSECVINQRNWVTNELFPVGERPVPRPN
;
A
#
# COMPACT_ATOMS: atom_id res chain seq x y z
N MET A 1 -37.51 -45.40 -41.56
CA MET A 1 -38.03 -44.69 -40.36
C MET A 1 -37.01 -43.63 -39.97
N LYS A 2 -37.43 -42.37 -39.91
CA LYS A 2 -36.60 -41.20 -39.56
C LYS A 2 -36.62 -41.01 -38.05
N THR A 3 -35.47 -41.06 -37.40
CA THR A 3 -35.31 -40.64 -36.01
C THR A 3 -34.43 -39.40 -36.00
N MET A 4 -35.04 -38.22 -36.16
CA MET A 4 -34.42 -36.96 -35.79
C MET A 4 -34.76 -36.72 -34.31
N MET A 5 -33.88 -37.17 -33.43
CA MET A 5 -33.76 -36.57 -32.09
C MET A 5 -32.85 -35.36 -32.25
N LEU A 6 -33.46 -34.18 -32.41
CA LEU A 6 -32.74 -32.92 -32.28
C LEU A 6 -32.51 -32.70 -30.79
N VAL A 7 -31.32 -33.09 -30.32
CA VAL A 7 -30.82 -32.80 -28.97
C VAL A 7 -30.60 -31.29 -28.88
N LEU A 8 -31.66 -30.56 -28.53
CA LEU A 8 -31.64 -29.13 -28.27
C LEU A 8 -31.22 -28.90 -26.82
N SER A 9 -30.00 -29.27 -26.47
CA SER A 9 -29.50 -29.10 -25.10
C SER A 9 -27.99 -29.02 -25.09
N LEU A 10 -27.42 -27.86 -25.45
CA LEU A 10 -26.03 -27.48 -25.11
C LEU A 10 -25.68 -26.04 -25.55
N LEU A 11 -26.56 -25.08 -25.23
CA LEU A 11 -26.21 -23.66 -25.26
C LEU A 11 -26.61 -22.98 -23.94
N ALA A 12 -26.35 -23.67 -22.83
CA ALA A 12 -26.06 -22.98 -21.58
C ALA A 12 -24.55 -22.73 -21.59
N GLY A 13 -24.12 -21.75 -22.40
CA GLY A 13 -22.81 -21.15 -22.28
C GLY A 13 -22.77 -20.45 -20.93
N PHE A 14 -22.38 -21.18 -19.90
CA PHE A 14 -21.87 -20.57 -18.68
C PHE A 14 -20.63 -19.80 -19.11
N THR A 15 -20.76 -18.49 -19.31
CA THR A 15 -19.63 -17.58 -19.19
C THR A 15 -19.26 -17.60 -17.71
N ALA A 16 -18.57 -18.65 -17.27
CA ALA A 16 -17.71 -18.53 -16.13
C ALA A 16 -16.75 -17.40 -16.52
N GLU A 17 -16.93 -16.22 -15.94
CA GLU A 17 -15.88 -15.22 -15.94
C GLU A 17 -14.64 -15.94 -15.43
N ALA A 18 -13.67 -16.14 -16.33
CA ALA A 18 -12.43 -16.79 -16.00
C ALA A 18 -11.72 -15.89 -15.00
N ARG A 19 -11.96 -16.12 -13.70
CA ARG A 19 -11.21 -15.48 -12.62
C ARG A 19 -9.74 -15.74 -12.86
N SER A 20 -8.91 -14.70 -12.75
CA SER A 20 -7.48 -14.86 -12.93
C SER A 20 -6.96 -15.90 -11.93
N VAL A 21 -5.98 -16.73 -12.35
CA VAL A 21 -5.20 -17.64 -11.50
C VAL A 21 -4.56 -16.90 -10.33
N LEU A 22 -4.38 -15.58 -10.45
CA LEU A 22 -3.83 -14.73 -9.41
C LEU A 22 -4.88 -14.28 -8.37
N GLU A 23 -6.18 -14.33 -8.71
CA GLU A 23 -7.30 -14.01 -7.80
C GLU A 23 -7.66 -15.16 -6.86
N GLN A 24 -6.65 -15.69 -6.19
CA GLN A 24 -6.77 -16.69 -5.13
C GLN A 24 -6.11 -16.17 -3.85
N PRO A 25 -6.42 -16.75 -2.68
CA PRO A 25 -5.67 -16.44 -1.46
C PRO A 25 -4.24 -16.98 -1.56
N TRP A 26 -3.28 -16.11 -1.22
CA TRP A 26 -1.86 -16.41 -1.21
C TRP A 26 -1.29 -16.26 0.21
N GLN A 27 -0.40 -17.15 0.61
CA GLN A 27 0.28 -17.15 1.90
C GLN A 27 1.73 -16.68 1.75
N SER A 28 2.21 -15.84 2.65
CA SER A 28 3.63 -15.47 2.73
C SER A 28 4.50 -16.68 3.06
N ALA A 29 5.77 -16.65 2.63
CA ALA A 29 6.75 -17.71 2.89
C ALA A 29 6.89 -18.10 4.39
N ASP A 30 6.70 -17.16 5.31
CA ASP A 30 6.75 -17.39 6.76
C ASP A 30 5.41 -17.88 7.35
N GLY A 31 4.38 -18.01 6.52
CA GLY A 31 3.04 -18.47 6.90
C GLY A 31 2.18 -17.44 7.63
N ARG A 32 2.69 -16.23 7.91
CA ARG A 32 2.04 -15.27 8.82
C ARG A 32 0.99 -14.40 8.17
N ALA A 33 1.09 -14.16 6.87
CA ALA A 33 0.16 -13.31 6.14
C ALA A 33 -0.57 -14.12 5.07
N ILE A 34 -1.88 -13.90 4.96
CA ILE A 34 -2.66 -14.31 3.81
C ILE A 34 -3.11 -13.04 3.09
N VAL A 35 -2.73 -12.92 1.82
CA VAL A 35 -3.10 -11.81 0.95
C VAL A 35 -4.01 -12.30 -0.17
N ARG A 36 -4.80 -11.39 -0.75
CA ARG A 36 -5.68 -11.69 -1.88
C ARG A 36 -5.46 -10.62 -2.93
N PHE A 37 -5.26 -11.04 -4.16
CA PHE A 37 -5.34 -10.14 -5.28
C PHE A 37 -6.79 -10.06 -5.74
N VAL A 38 -7.20 -8.85 -6.12
CA VAL A 38 -8.50 -8.59 -6.72
C VAL A 38 -8.26 -7.92 -8.05
N GLU A 39 -8.82 -8.49 -9.12
CA GLU A 39 -8.80 -7.86 -10.44
C GLU A 39 -9.85 -6.75 -10.49
N PHE A 40 -9.44 -5.59 -10.99
CA PHE A 40 -10.32 -4.48 -11.28
C PHE A 40 -9.80 -3.70 -12.49
N ASN A 41 -10.57 -3.71 -13.58
CA ASN A 41 -10.31 -2.91 -14.78
C ASN A 41 -8.94 -3.18 -15.42
N GLY A 42 -8.61 -4.46 -15.62
CA GLY A 42 -7.36 -4.92 -16.21
C GLY A 42 -6.15 -4.79 -15.27
N ARG A 43 -6.39 -4.64 -13.97
CA ARG A 43 -5.33 -4.48 -12.96
C ARG A 43 -5.56 -5.38 -11.77
N LEU A 44 -4.52 -6.09 -11.35
CA LEU A 44 -4.52 -6.84 -10.10
C LEU A 44 -4.05 -5.94 -8.96
N THR A 45 -4.86 -5.85 -7.93
CA THR A 45 -4.57 -5.02 -6.76
C THR A 45 -4.43 -5.86 -5.51
N LEU A 46 -3.51 -5.46 -4.62
CA LEU A 46 -3.38 -6.03 -3.28
C LEU A 46 -3.04 -4.91 -2.29
N ASN A 47 -3.45 -5.07 -1.04
CA ASN A 47 -2.99 -4.22 0.05
C ASN A 47 -2.45 -5.06 1.21
N THR A 48 -1.42 -4.56 1.86
CA THR A 48 -0.85 -5.17 3.06
C THR A 48 -0.34 -4.09 4.01
N ARG A 49 -0.18 -4.45 5.28
CA ARG A 49 0.27 -3.56 6.34
C ARG A 49 1.40 -4.21 7.12
N SER A 50 2.47 -3.45 7.35
CA SER A 50 3.47 -3.78 8.35
C SER A 50 3.43 -2.77 9.50
N TYR A 51 4.18 -3.05 10.57
CA TYR A 51 4.27 -2.18 11.73
C TYR A 51 5.73 -1.95 12.10
N TYR A 52 6.03 -0.72 12.49
CA TYR A 52 7.28 -0.38 13.14
C TYR A 52 7.34 -0.96 14.57
N PRO A 53 8.54 -1.07 15.18
CA PRO A 53 8.67 -1.50 16.58
C PRO A 53 7.87 -0.66 17.58
N ASN A 54 7.60 0.61 17.26
CA ASN A 54 6.78 1.51 18.08
C ASN A 54 5.27 1.39 17.80
N GLY A 55 4.84 0.45 16.96
CA GLY A 55 3.44 0.22 16.61
C GLY A 55 2.87 1.13 15.52
N ALA A 56 3.64 2.07 14.97
CA ALA A 56 3.18 2.87 13.84
C ALA A 56 2.95 1.96 12.61
N PRO A 57 1.84 2.10 11.87
CA PRO A 57 1.58 1.29 10.68
C PRO A 57 2.38 1.79 9.48
N SER A 58 2.67 0.89 8.54
CA SER A 58 3.19 1.19 7.21
C SER A 58 2.33 0.42 6.21
N ASP A 59 1.51 1.14 5.45
CA ASP A 59 0.56 0.57 4.50
C ASP A 59 1.18 0.49 3.10
N TYR A 60 0.96 -0.63 2.42
CA TYR A 60 1.44 -0.89 1.07
C TYR A 60 0.27 -1.25 0.17
N PHE A 61 0.19 -0.62 -0.99
CA PHE A 61 -0.82 -0.81 -2.02
C PHE A 61 -0.11 -1.16 -3.32
N PHE A 62 -0.34 -2.36 -3.82
CA PHE A 62 0.25 -2.81 -5.07
C PHE A 62 -0.81 -2.85 -6.16
N GLU A 63 -0.36 -2.52 -7.38
CA GLU A 63 -1.18 -2.56 -8.58
C GLU A 63 -0.33 -3.13 -9.73
N PHE A 64 -0.79 -4.20 -10.37
CA PHE A 64 -0.10 -4.86 -11.48
C PHE A 64 -0.97 -4.88 -12.72
N TRP A 65 -0.39 -4.62 -13.88
CA TRP A 65 -1.13 -4.64 -15.15
C TRP A 65 -1.31 -6.07 -15.66
N MET A 66 -2.56 -6.44 -15.91
CA MET A 66 -2.88 -7.72 -16.52
C MET A 66 -2.61 -7.68 -18.02
N PRO A 67 -2.22 -8.82 -18.62
CA PRO A 67 -2.20 -8.95 -20.08
C PRO A 67 -3.62 -8.79 -20.65
N GLU A 68 -3.76 -8.06 -21.75
CA GLU A 68 -5.07 -7.83 -22.36
C GLU A 68 -5.68 -9.13 -22.90
N GLY A 69 -6.95 -9.38 -22.55
CA GLY A 69 -7.74 -10.49 -23.10
C GLY A 69 -7.30 -11.89 -22.66
N ARG A 70 -6.38 -12.02 -21.69
CA ARG A 70 -5.94 -13.32 -21.16
C ARG A 70 -5.38 -13.21 -19.75
N ASP A 71 -5.26 -14.36 -19.11
CA ASP A 71 -4.60 -14.49 -17.80
C ASP A 71 -3.06 -14.50 -17.91
N VAL A 72 -2.40 -14.32 -16.76
CA VAL A 72 -0.94 -14.38 -16.61
C VAL A 72 -0.46 -15.82 -16.75
N ARG A 73 0.59 -16.02 -17.55
CA ARG A 73 1.18 -17.35 -17.74
C ARG A 73 2.36 -17.57 -16.77
N PRO A 74 2.59 -18.81 -16.31
CA PRO A 74 3.82 -19.12 -15.58
C PRO A 74 5.07 -18.70 -16.36
N GLY A 75 6.02 -18.08 -15.68
CA GLY A 75 7.23 -17.48 -16.24
C GLY A 75 7.07 -16.04 -16.72
N GLU A 76 5.84 -15.53 -16.88
CA GLU A 76 5.59 -14.16 -17.32
C GLU A 76 5.76 -13.15 -16.18
N THR A 77 6.54 -12.10 -16.41
CA THR A 77 6.67 -10.97 -15.49
C THR A 77 5.66 -9.89 -15.84
N ILE A 78 4.74 -9.61 -14.93
CA ILE A 78 3.83 -8.46 -15.01
C ILE A 78 4.45 -7.25 -14.30
N GLN A 79 4.39 -6.10 -14.95
CA GLN A 79 4.84 -4.84 -14.37
C GLN A 79 3.75 -4.29 -13.44
N GLY A 80 4.15 -3.42 -12.52
CA GLY A 80 3.23 -2.80 -11.57
C GLY A 80 3.82 -1.58 -10.88
N ARG A 81 3.07 -1.10 -9.89
CA ARG A 81 3.45 -0.03 -8.99
C ARG A 81 3.18 -0.44 -7.55
N LEU A 82 3.98 0.12 -6.67
CA LEU A 82 3.79 0.10 -5.23
C LEU A 82 3.59 1.54 -4.76
N ARG A 83 2.47 1.79 -4.08
CA ARG A 83 2.30 2.98 -3.26
C ARG A 83 2.37 2.62 -1.80
N SER A 84 3.07 3.42 -1.00
CA SER A 84 3.09 3.22 0.44
C SER A 84 2.77 4.49 1.20
N LEU A 85 2.10 4.31 2.34
CA LEU A 85 1.84 5.35 3.33
C LEU A 85 2.56 4.96 4.62
N ASP A 86 3.58 5.75 4.94
CA ASP A 86 4.33 5.60 6.17
C ASP A 86 3.63 6.29 7.34
N GLY A 87 3.19 5.53 8.33
CA GLY A 87 2.53 6.07 9.51
C GLY A 87 3.48 6.67 10.55
N TYR A 88 4.80 6.44 10.45
CA TYR A 88 5.76 7.01 11.40
C TYR A 88 6.06 8.48 11.09
N TYR A 89 6.42 8.79 9.84
CA TYR A 89 6.76 10.11 9.36
C TYR A 89 5.65 10.77 8.54
N GLY A 90 4.59 10.04 8.15
CA GLY A 90 3.52 10.54 7.29
C GLY A 90 3.93 10.65 5.82
N CYS A 91 4.90 9.85 5.38
CA CYS A 91 5.45 9.91 4.03
C CYS A 91 4.61 9.09 3.05
N VAL A 92 4.50 9.57 1.81
CA VAL A 92 3.87 8.83 0.71
C VAL A 92 4.91 8.55 -0.36
N PHE A 93 5.01 7.31 -0.80
CA PHE A 93 5.92 6.90 -1.87
C PHE A 93 5.14 6.22 -2.99
N ASP A 94 5.66 6.34 -4.22
CA ASP A 94 5.14 5.67 -5.40
C ASP A 94 6.34 5.16 -6.20
N GLU A 95 6.47 3.85 -6.28
CA GLU A 95 7.64 3.14 -6.80
C GLU A 95 7.21 2.03 -7.78
N HIS A 96 8.16 1.55 -8.58
CA HIS A 96 7.92 0.43 -9.47
C HIS A 96 7.87 -0.90 -8.72
N ALA A 97 7.02 -1.81 -9.19
CA ALA A 97 6.96 -3.17 -8.70
C ALA A 97 6.81 -4.14 -9.88
N GLN A 98 7.12 -5.41 -9.65
CA GLN A 98 6.94 -6.50 -10.61
C GLN A 98 6.38 -7.71 -9.90
N ALA A 99 5.57 -8.49 -10.61
CA ALA A 99 5.14 -9.81 -10.13
C ALA A 99 5.40 -10.87 -11.20
N GLN A 100 5.71 -12.09 -10.77
CA GLN A 100 5.92 -13.23 -11.66
C GLN A 100 5.34 -14.48 -11.01
N LEU A 101 4.41 -15.13 -11.71
CA LEU A 101 4.00 -16.49 -11.37
C LEU A 101 5.05 -17.45 -11.90
N THR A 102 5.69 -18.23 -11.05
CA THR A 102 6.71 -19.20 -11.47
C THR A 102 6.06 -20.53 -11.89
N VAL A 103 6.84 -21.39 -12.54
CA VAL A 103 6.35 -22.69 -13.07
C VAL A 103 5.96 -23.65 -11.93
N ASP A 104 6.60 -23.54 -10.78
CA ASP A 104 6.30 -24.27 -9.54
C ASP A 104 5.08 -23.72 -8.78
N GLY A 105 4.38 -22.72 -9.32
CA GLY A 105 3.18 -22.15 -8.70
C GLY A 105 3.43 -21.07 -7.65
N THR A 106 4.69 -20.68 -7.42
CA THR A 106 5.04 -19.60 -6.50
C THR A 106 4.82 -18.23 -7.17
N LEU A 107 4.15 -17.30 -6.49
CA LEU A 107 4.04 -15.92 -6.94
C LEU A 107 5.14 -15.07 -6.30
N LYS A 108 6.05 -14.55 -7.11
CA LYS A 108 7.14 -13.67 -6.68
C LYS A 108 6.74 -12.22 -6.91
N VAL A 109 6.79 -11.40 -5.86
CA VAL A 109 6.51 -9.96 -5.93
C VAL A 109 7.79 -9.20 -5.59
N HIS A 110 8.33 -8.50 -6.59
CA HIS A 110 9.58 -7.75 -6.50
C HIS A 110 9.32 -6.25 -6.43
N TYR A 111 9.88 -5.58 -5.42
CA TYR A 111 9.65 -4.14 -5.18
C TYR A 111 10.77 -3.53 -4.33
N PRO A 112 10.95 -2.20 -4.31
CA PRO A 112 11.94 -1.56 -3.47
C PRO A 112 11.40 -1.34 -2.05
N LEU A 113 12.15 -1.81 -1.06
CA LEU A 113 12.01 -1.39 0.33
C LEU A 113 12.85 -0.11 0.54
N LEU A 114 12.17 0.99 0.84
CA LEU A 114 12.80 2.29 1.00
C LEU A 114 13.30 2.48 2.43
N THR A 115 14.53 2.95 2.58
CA THR A 115 14.96 3.61 3.82
C THR A 115 14.94 5.11 3.59
N PHE A 116 14.38 5.86 4.53
CA PHE A 116 14.18 7.29 4.39
C PHE A 116 14.19 7.97 5.75
N HIS A 117 14.28 9.29 5.73
CA HIS A 117 14.12 10.13 6.91
C HIS A 117 13.29 11.35 6.57
N ARG A 118 12.80 12.03 7.60
CA ARG A 118 12.06 13.28 7.46
C ARG A 118 13.00 14.46 7.72
N GLU A 119 13.34 15.21 6.69
CA GLU A 119 14.07 16.47 6.84
C GLU A 119 13.05 17.57 7.12
N THR A 120 13.20 18.25 8.26
CA THR A 120 12.35 19.39 8.61
C THR A 120 13.20 20.63 8.74
N ARG A 121 12.95 21.63 7.89
CA ARG A 121 13.60 22.93 7.99
C ARG A 121 12.68 23.88 8.73
N SER A 122 13.19 24.39 9.84
CA SER A 122 12.53 25.41 10.64
C SER A 122 13.36 26.68 10.65
N VAL A 123 12.68 27.82 10.64
CA VAL A 123 13.30 29.09 11.04
C VAL A 123 12.86 29.40 12.45
N ARG A 124 13.79 29.98 13.20
CA ARG A 124 13.45 30.74 14.39
C ARG A 124 12.60 31.91 13.91
N ASP A 125 11.40 32.06 14.45
CA ASP A 125 10.58 33.23 14.21
C ASP A 125 11.27 34.41 14.94
N GLY A 126 12.15 35.08 14.20
CA GLY A 126 13.11 36.03 14.70
C GLY A 126 12.49 37.40 14.86
N ASN A 127 11.88 37.63 16.01
CA ASN A 127 12.18 38.80 16.83
C ASN A 127 11.66 38.49 18.24
N GLY A 128 12.53 38.57 19.25
CA GLY A 128 12.20 38.36 20.66
C GLY A 128 11.26 39.44 21.22
N GLY A 129 10.08 39.58 20.62
CA GLY A 129 9.01 40.44 21.06
C GLY A 129 8.02 39.64 21.88
N ARG A 130 7.54 40.27 22.97
CA ARG A 130 6.32 39.82 23.65
C ARG A 130 5.18 39.88 22.63
N HIS A 131 4.64 38.73 22.22
CA HIS A 131 3.43 38.74 21.42
C HIS A 131 2.25 39.16 22.30
N TYR A 132 1.55 40.21 21.88
CA TYR A 132 0.32 40.68 22.51
C TYR A 132 -0.86 39.84 22.00
N ARG A 133 -1.53 39.11 22.89
CA ARG A 133 -2.84 38.52 22.61
C ARG A 133 -3.87 39.16 23.55
N ARG A 134 -4.82 39.88 22.96
CA ARG A 134 -6.02 40.39 23.63
C ARG A 134 -7.11 39.33 23.54
N VAL A 135 -7.62 38.87 24.68
CA VAL A 135 -8.84 38.06 24.74
C VAL A 135 -9.86 38.89 25.51
N ILE A 136 -10.99 39.18 24.84
CA ILE A 136 -12.13 39.87 25.44
C ILE A 136 -13.23 38.82 25.58
N ASP A 137 -13.46 38.38 26.81
CA ASP A 137 -14.51 37.42 27.13
C ASP A 137 -15.69 38.12 27.79
N TRP A 138 -16.91 37.67 27.47
CA TRP A 138 -18.14 38.13 28.10
C TRP A 138 -18.52 37.16 29.23
N ASN A 139 -18.39 37.58 30.49
CA ASN A 139 -18.62 36.70 31.64
C ASN A 139 -20.05 36.81 32.24
N GLY A 140 -20.99 37.40 31.48
CA GLY A 140 -22.38 37.59 31.90
C GLY A 140 -22.66 38.89 32.67
N TRP A 141 -21.65 39.62 33.14
CA TRP A 141 -21.81 40.92 33.84
C TRP A 141 -21.08 42.09 33.14
N GLY A 142 -20.28 41.81 32.12
CA GLY A 142 -19.55 42.80 31.35
C GLY A 142 -18.43 42.17 30.51
N TRP A 143 -17.68 43.03 29.82
CA TRP A 143 -16.45 42.63 29.11
C TRP A 143 -15.31 42.53 30.12
N VAL A 144 -14.70 41.36 30.24
CA VAL A 144 -13.45 41.21 30.98
C VAL A 144 -12.32 41.11 29.97
N GLU A 145 -11.41 42.08 30.02
CA GLU A 145 -10.21 42.08 29.20
C GLU A 145 -9.08 41.39 29.95
N THR A 146 -8.54 40.32 29.38
CA THR A 146 -7.33 39.67 29.89
C THR A 146 -6.19 39.85 28.90
N VAL A 147 -5.10 40.44 29.38
CA VAL A 147 -3.90 40.70 28.58
C VAL A 147 -2.82 39.69 28.95
N TYR A 148 -2.35 38.96 27.94
CA TYR A 148 -1.26 38.00 28.09
C TYR A 148 -0.01 38.51 27.39
N SER A 149 1.12 38.46 28.10
CA SER A 149 2.46 38.72 27.59
C SER A 149 3.37 37.56 27.98
N TYR A 150 3.75 36.73 27.00
CA TYR A 150 4.68 35.62 27.20
C TYR A 150 5.88 35.75 26.26
N PRO A 151 7.11 35.48 26.72
CA PRO A 151 8.22 35.24 25.81
C PRO A 151 7.97 33.90 25.11
N VAL A 152 7.85 33.89 23.79
CA VAL A 152 7.70 32.65 23.04
C VAL A 152 8.81 32.55 22.00
N GLU A 153 9.74 31.64 22.23
CA GLU A 153 10.61 31.17 21.15
C GLU A 153 9.78 30.23 20.27
N ARG A 154 9.29 30.74 19.13
CA ARG A 154 8.54 29.93 18.16
C ARG A 154 9.48 29.50 17.03
N TRP A 155 9.56 28.20 16.81
CA TRP A 155 10.13 27.65 15.60
C TRP A 155 9.00 27.42 14.61
N ARG A 156 9.06 28.07 13.45
CA ARG A 156 8.10 27.82 12.37
C ARG A 156 8.72 26.82 11.41
N VAL A 157 8.04 25.68 11.21
CA VAL A 157 8.38 24.74 10.13
C VAL A 157 8.06 25.42 8.79
N ILE A 158 9.04 25.47 7.90
CA ILE A 158 8.92 26.10 6.57
C ILE A 158 8.86 25.03 5.49
N SER A 159 9.60 23.93 5.65
CA SER A 159 9.49 22.75 4.81
C SER A 159 9.62 21.48 5.65
N SER A 160 8.98 20.43 5.17
CA SER A 160 9.07 19.10 5.75
C SER A 160 8.97 18.10 4.60
N GLU A 161 10.04 17.35 4.39
CA GLU A 161 10.22 16.51 3.20
C GLU A 161 10.67 15.11 3.61
N CYS A 162 10.22 14.11 2.86
CA CYS A 162 10.65 12.74 3.04
C CYS A 162 11.79 12.44 2.07
N VAL A 163 12.99 12.26 2.60
CA VAL A 163 14.20 12.05 1.81
C VAL A 163 14.54 10.57 1.80
N ILE A 164 14.53 9.96 0.61
CA ILE A 164 14.89 8.55 0.41
C ILE A 164 16.42 8.43 0.48
N ASN A 165 16.89 7.67 1.46
CA ASN A 165 18.31 7.38 1.64
C ASN A 165 18.76 6.24 0.73
N GLN A 166 18.00 5.15 0.69
CA GLN A 166 18.33 3.95 -0.10
C GLN A 166 17.09 3.26 -0.64
N ARG A 167 17.27 2.56 -1.77
CA ARG A 167 16.28 1.68 -2.39
C ARG A 167 16.82 0.24 -2.37
N ASN A 168 16.32 -0.57 -1.45
CA ASN A 168 16.74 -1.97 -1.33
C ASN A 168 15.71 -2.86 -2.02
N TRP A 169 16.06 -3.44 -3.15
CA TRP A 169 15.17 -4.32 -3.88
C TRP A 169 14.98 -5.66 -3.15
N VAL A 170 13.72 -6.03 -2.93
CA VAL A 170 13.33 -7.26 -2.25
C VAL A 170 12.34 -8.04 -3.09
N THR A 171 12.32 -9.36 -2.90
CA THR A 171 11.33 -10.24 -3.52
C THR A 171 10.61 -11.02 -2.44
N ASN A 172 9.31 -10.77 -2.30
CA ASN A 172 8.45 -11.61 -1.47
C ASN A 172 7.95 -12.80 -2.28
N GLU A 173 7.97 -13.97 -1.65
CA GLU A 173 7.41 -15.19 -2.21
C GLU A 173 6.07 -15.49 -1.55
N LEU A 174 5.09 -15.78 -2.39
CA LEU A 174 3.72 -16.04 -2.04
C LEU A 174 3.33 -17.41 -2.59
N PHE A 175 2.71 -18.24 -1.75
CA PHE A 175 2.30 -19.61 -2.06
C PHE A 175 0.77 -19.72 -2.07
N PRO A 176 0.16 -20.54 -2.93
CA PRO A 176 -1.28 -20.74 -2.91
C PRO A 176 -1.73 -21.27 -1.54
N VAL A 177 -2.77 -20.68 -0.94
CA VAL A 177 -3.29 -21.17 0.36
C VAL A 177 -3.85 -22.58 0.18
N GLY A 178 -3.33 -23.54 0.95
CA GLY A 178 -3.69 -24.96 0.87
C GLY A 178 -2.59 -25.82 0.26
N GLU A 179 -1.62 -25.22 -0.43
CA GLU A 179 -0.37 -25.85 -0.81
C GLU A 179 0.70 -25.48 0.24
N ARG A 180 1.24 -26.47 0.95
CA ARG A 180 2.27 -26.19 1.98
C ARG A 180 3.55 -25.69 1.29
N PRO A 181 4.21 -24.63 1.81
CA PRO A 181 5.55 -24.31 1.38
C PRO A 181 6.45 -25.51 1.67
N VAL A 182 7.10 -26.03 0.63
CA VAL A 182 8.14 -27.06 0.80
C VAL A 182 9.27 -26.38 1.60
N PRO A 183 9.70 -26.94 2.75
CA PRO A 183 10.77 -26.34 3.52
C PRO A 183 12.02 -26.27 2.65
N ARG A 184 12.61 -25.07 2.53
CA ARG A 184 13.92 -24.94 1.88
C ARG A 184 14.94 -25.72 2.71
N PRO A 185 15.81 -26.54 2.09
CA PRO A 185 16.93 -27.10 2.82
C PRO A 185 17.84 -25.96 3.27
N ASN A 186 18.19 -25.97 4.56
CA ASN A 186 19.23 -25.10 5.13
C ASN A 186 20.58 -25.34 4.45
#